data_AF-B0MV04-F1
#
_entry.id   AF-B0MV04-F1
#
_cell.length_a   1.000
_cell.length_b   1.000
_cell.length_c   1.000
_cell.angle_alpha   90.00
_cell.angle_beta   90.00
_cell.angle_gamma   90.00
#
_symmetry.space_group_name_H-M   'P 1'
#
loop_
_entity.id
_entity.type
_entity.pdbx_description
1 polymer ?
#
loop_
_entity_poly.entity_id
_entity_poly.type
_entity_poly.pdbx_seq_one_letter_code
_entity_poly.pdbx_strand_id
1 'polypeptide(L)'
;MKPFITLICVGLLMSSCASIFCGSKAKVTFDGEISEEATLTIDGLKHTNVTFPYTTKIRRGFDETVVKIESPNYTASPIIINKNFNAVSVINLLDVLGWGIDAATGAITKPEFKFYQIDFQPKEAKTKASSVD
;
A
#
# COMPACT_ATOMS: atom_id res chain seq x y z
N MET A 1 35.38 22.57 3.79
CA MET A 1 35.23 21.17 4.21
C MET A 1 34.39 21.01 5.49
N LYS A 2 34.52 21.89 6.49
CA LYS A 2 33.71 21.87 7.72
C LYS A 2 32.17 21.91 7.52
N PRO A 3 31.58 22.75 6.64
CA PRO A 3 30.12 22.82 6.55
C PRO A 3 29.49 21.58 5.89
N PHE A 4 30.22 20.90 4.99
CA PHE A 4 29.74 19.68 4.33
C PHE A 4 29.65 18.50 5.30
N ILE A 5 30.62 18.35 6.21
CA ILE A 5 30.58 17.31 7.24
C ILE A 5 29.43 17.59 8.22
N THR A 6 29.23 18.85 8.63
CA THR A 6 28.10 19.22 9.50
C THR A 6 26.75 18.96 8.82
N LEU A 7 26.61 19.26 7.53
CA LEU A 7 25.37 19.02 6.78
C LEU A 7 25.06 17.52 6.62
N ILE A 8 26.09 16.69 6.42
CA ILE A 8 25.95 15.22 6.38
C ILE A 8 25.57 14.67 7.76
N CYS A 9 26.19 15.16 8.84
CA CYS A 9 25.83 14.78 10.21
C CYS A 9 24.39 15.19 10.55
N VAL A 10 23.93 16.38 10.15
CA VAL A 10 22.54 16.80 10.34
C VAL A 10 21.58 15.94 9.52
N GLY A 11 21.93 15.58 8.28
CA GLY A 11 21.13 14.69 7.45
C GLY A 11 20.98 13.28 8.04
N LEU A 12 22.03 12.76 8.67
CA LEU A 12 22.01 11.46 9.38
C LEU A 12 21.24 11.52 10.72
N LEU A 13 21.22 12.67 11.40
CA LEU A 13 20.43 12.86 12.62
C LEU A 13 18.92 12.99 12.34
N MET A 14 18.54 13.40 11.13
CA MET A 14 17.14 13.49 10.69
C MET A 14 16.58 12.18 10.13
N SER A 15 17.38 11.11 10.07
CA SER A 15 16.89 9.78 9.71
C SER A 15 16.65 8.98 10.99
N SER A 16 15.39 8.88 11.40
CA SER A 16 15.00 8.00 12.51
C SER A 16 15.25 6.54 12.15
N CYS A 17 15.77 5.77 13.11
CA CYS A 17 16.09 4.36 12.89
C CYS A 17 14.86 3.51 12.48
N ALA A 18 13.63 3.78 12.92
CA ALA A 18 12.49 2.99 12.44
C ALA A 18 12.13 3.29 10.98
N SER A 19 12.31 4.52 10.50
CA SER A 19 12.22 4.87 9.08
C SER A 19 13.33 4.20 8.26
N ILE A 20 14.54 4.09 8.81
CA ILE A 20 15.66 3.36 8.18
C ILE A 20 15.37 1.86 8.10
N PHE A 21 14.86 1.25 9.17
CA PHE A 21 14.67 -0.21 9.24
C PHE A 21 13.35 -0.68 8.61
N CYS A 22 12.25 0.06 8.77
CA CYS A 22 10.92 -0.34 8.33
C CYS A 22 10.49 0.36 7.02
N GLY A 23 11.05 1.53 6.71
CA GLY A 23 10.63 2.37 5.58
C GLY A 23 9.23 2.97 5.75
N SER A 24 8.88 3.94 4.89
CA SER A 24 7.56 4.60 4.85
C SER A 24 6.52 3.85 4.00
N LYS A 25 6.90 2.73 3.37
CA LYS A 25 6.02 1.89 2.57
C LYS A 25 6.19 0.42 2.93
N ALA A 26 5.13 -0.36 2.83
CA ALA A 26 5.13 -1.80 3.08
C ALA A 26 4.72 -2.55 1.82
N LYS A 27 5.33 -3.72 1.57
CA LYS A 27 4.92 -4.60 0.47
C LYS A 27 3.62 -5.30 0.84
N VAL A 28 2.66 -5.26 -0.07
CA VAL A 28 1.38 -5.97 0.00
C VAL A 28 1.16 -6.69 -1.33
N THR A 29 0.64 -7.91 -1.26
CA THR A 29 0.29 -8.72 -2.42
C THR A 29 -1.23 -8.82 -2.51
N PHE A 30 -1.75 -8.51 -3.68
CA PHE A 30 -3.12 -8.79 -4.07
C PHE A 30 -3.12 -10.07 -4.89
N ASP A 31 -3.95 -11.02 -4.51
CA ASP A 31 -4.09 -12.30 -5.17
C ASP A 31 -5.52 -12.44 -5.68
N GLY A 32 -5.71 -13.06 -6.84
CA GLY A 32 -7.00 -13.08 -7.50
C GLY A 32 -7.05 -14.12 -8.61
N GLU A 33 -8.19 -14.79 -8.74
CA GLU A 33 -8.35 -16.00 -9.56
C GLU A 33 -8.77 -15.73 -11.01
N ILE A 34 -8.42 -14.55 -11.58
CA ILE A 34 -8.73 -14.20 -12.97
C ILE A 34 -7.46 -14.21 -13.84
N SER A 35 -7.62 -14.62 -15.10
CA SER A 35 -6.52 -14.61 -16.08
C SER A 35 -6.42 -13.32 -16.89
N GLU A 36 -7.45 -12.46 -16.86
CA GLU A 36 -7.45 -11.19 -17.57
C GLU A 36 -6.72 -10.09 -16.79
N GLU A 37 -6.19 -9.11 -17.52
CA GLU A 37 -5.53 -7.96 -16.91
C GLU A 37 -6.55 -7.03 -16.25
N ALA A 38 -6.21 -6.57 -15.04
CA ALA A 38 -7.01 -5.63 -14.27
C ALA A 38 -6.32 -4.27 -14.12
N THR A 39 -7.07 -3.28 -13.66
CA THR A 39 -6.56 -1.99 -13.20
C THR A 39 -6.83 -1.84 -11.71
N LEU A 40 -5.78 -1.61 -10.93
CA LEU A 40 -5.88 -1.29 -9.51
C LEU A 40 -5.66 0.19 -9.31
N THR A 41 -6.57 0.87 -8.62
CA THR A 41 -6.36 2.25 -8.17
C THR A 41 -6.05 2.23 -6.68
N ILE A 42 -4.82 2.60 -6.32
CA ILE A 42 -4.29 2.58 -4.96
C ILE A 42 -3.94 4.01 -4.56
N ASP A 43 -4.59 4.56 -3.53
CA ASP A 43 -4.39 5.96 -3.09
C ASP A 43 -4.49 6.98 -4.25
N GLY A 44 -5.39 6.72 -5.21
CA GLY A 44 -5.59 7.55 -6.40
C GLY A 44 -4.60 7.30 -7.55
N LEU A 45 -3.55 6.52 -7.35
CA LEU A 45 -2.62 6.11 -8.42
C LEU A 45 -3.16 4.89 -9.15
N LYS A 46 -3.24 4.96 -10.48
CA LYS A 46 -3.67 3.83 -11.32
C LYS A 46 -2.49 2.92 -11.67
N HIS A 47 -2.68 1.63 -11.42
CA HIS A 47 -1.82 0.53 -11.82
C HIS A 47 -2.56 -0.25 -12.91
N THR A 48 -2.23 -0.01 -14.17
CA THR A 48 -2.88 -0.65 -15.33
C THR A 48 -2.18 -1.95 -15.70
N ASN A 49 -2.88 -2.81 -16.44
CA ASN A 49 -2.34 -4.06 -17.00
C ASN A 49 -1.76 -5.00 -15.92
N VAL A 50 -2.47 -5.08 -14.78
CA VAL A 50 -2.06 -5.87 -13.63
C VAL A 50 -2.47 -7.33 -13.83
N THR A 51 -1.51 -8.23 -13.63
CA THR A 51 -1.73 -9.68 -13.54
C THR A 51 -1.57 -10.14 -12.09
N PHE A 52 -2.31 -11.16 -11.69
CA PHE A 52 -2.29 -11.69 -10.32
C PHE A 52 -1.41 -12.95 -10.22
N PRO A 53 -0.68 -13.14 -9.09
CA PRO A 53 -0.60 -12.24 -7.93
C PRO A 53 0.20 -10.96 -8.20
N TYR A 54 -0.31 -9.83 -7.70
CA TYR A 54 0.30 -8.51 -7.88
C TYR A 54 0.85 -7.97 -6.56
N THR A 55 2.18 -7.81 -6.48
CA THR A 55 2.83 -7.21 -5.30
C THR A 55 3.20 -5.76 -5.56
N THR A 56 2.78 -4.86 -4.67
CA THR A 56 3.15 -3.44 -4.71
C THR A 56 3.43 -2.88 -3.32
N LYS A 57 3.88 -1.64 -3.26
CA LYS A 57 4.22 -0.93 -2.01
C LYS A 57 3.09 0.03 -1.63
N ILE A 58 2.46 -0.22 -0.50
CA ILE A 58 1.42 0.65 0.10
C ILE A 58 2.09 1.63 1.07
N ARG A 59 1.62 2.88 1.07
CA ARG A 59 2.11 3.91 2.00
C ARG A 59 1.66 3.57 3.43
N ARG A 60 2.62 3.55 4.36
CA ARG A 60 2.32 3.49 5.78
C ARG A 60 1.82 4.85 6.26
N GLY A 61 1.02 4.86 7.32
CA GLY A 61 0.37 6.05 7.85
C GLY A 61 -0.85 5.66 8.68
N PHE A 62 -1.51 6.66 9.23
CA PHE A 62 -2.72 6.45 10.03
C PHE A 62 -3.98 6.30 9.20
N ASP A 63 -4.01 6.89 7.99
CA ASP A 63 -5.14 6.77 7.07
C ASP A 63 -5.21 5.38 6.47
N GLU A 64 -6.41 4.84 6.29
CA GLU A 64 -6.62 3.64 5.49
C GLU A 64 -6.23 3.84 4.03
N THR A 65 -5.92 2.75 3.33
CA THR A 65 -5.74 2.79 1.87
C THR A 65 -6.88 2.02 1.21
N VAL A 66 -7.64 2.71 0.36
CA VAL A 66 -8.72 2.10 -0.43
C VAL A 66 -8.18 1.69 -1.79
N VAL A 67 -8.35 0.42 -2.13
CA VAL A 67 -7.93 -0.18 -3.39
C VAL A 67 -9.16 -0.50 -4.21
N LYS A 68 -9.32 0.22 -5.32
CA LYS A 68 -10.40 -0.04 -6.30
C LYS A 68 -9.86 -0.93 -7.40
N ILE A 69 -10.64 -1.94 -7.78
CA ILE A 69 -10.26 -2.93 -8.79
C ILE A 69 -11.25 -2.85 -9.94
N GLU A 70 -10.73 -2.68 -11.15
CA GLU A 70 -11.50 -2.61 -12.38
C GLU A 70 -10.99 -3.69 -13.32
N SER A 71 -11.86 -4.59 -13.77
CA SER A 71 -11.56 -5.61 -14.77
C SER A 71 -12.56 -5.50 -15.92
N PRO A 72 -12.23 -5.92 -17.16
CA PRO A 72 -13.18 -5.93 -18.26
C PRO A 72 -14.47 -6.70 -17.95
N ASN A 73 -14.34 -7.97 -17.55
CA ASN A 73 -15.46 -8.91 -17.42
C ASN A 73 -15.81 -9.27 -15.98
N TYR A 74 -15.02 -8.82 -15.00
CA TYR A 74 -15.27 -9.07 -13.58
C TYR A 74 -15.42 -7.79 -12.78
N THR A 75 -16.23 -7.84 -11.73
CA THR A 75 -16.28 -6.85 -10.65
C THR A 75 -15.63 -7.41 -9.41
N ALA A 76 -15.07 -6.52 -8.58
CA ALA A 76 -14.58 -6.87 -7.27
C ALA A 76 -14.95 -5.75 -6.29
N SER A 77 -15.19 -6.13 -5.04
CA SER A 77 -15.40 -5.17 -3.96
C SER A 77 -14.10 -4.40 -3.70
N PRO A 78 -14.16 -3.09 -3.40
CA PRO A 78 -12.98 -2.35 -2.99
C PRO A 78 -12.34 -2.98 -1.75
N ILE A 79 -11.01 -3.11 -1.77
CA ILE A 79 -10.26 -3.62 -0.62
C ILE A 79 -9.85 -2.44 0.25
N ILE A 80 -10.11 -2.53 1.56
CA ILE A 80 -9.68 -1.56 2.55
C ILE A 80 -8.47 -2.12 3.29
N ILE A 81 -7.35 -1.41 3.19
CA ILE A 81 -6.11 -1.75 3.89
C ILE A 81 -6.05 -0.93 5.17
N ASN A 82 -6.50 -1.53 6.26
CA ASN A 82 -6.30 -0.99 7.60
C ASN A 82 -4.82 -1.04 7.99
N LYS A 83 -4.39 -0.08 8.81
CA LYS A 83 -3.01 0.05 9.26
C LYS A 83 -2.98 0.00 10.78
N ASN A 84 -2.22 -0.96 11.30
CA ASN A 84 -2.06 -1.20 12.73
C ASN A 84 -0.71 -0.69 13.22
N PHE A 85 -0.63 -0.44 14.52
CA PHE A 85 0.62 -0.06 15.15
C PHE A 85 1.71 -1.14 14.95
N ASN A 86 2.90 -0.70 14.58
CA ASN A 86 4.05 -1.56 14.38
C ASN A 86 4.90 -1.56 15.66
N ALA A 87 4.68 -2.50 16.58
CA ALA A 87 5.40 -2.54 17.86
C ALA A 87 6.94 -2.57 17.73
N VAL A 88 7.48 -2.99 16.58
CA VAL A 88 8.93 -2.92 16.29
C VAL A 88 9.44 -1.47 16.26
N SER A 89 8.59 -0.50 15.96
CA SER A 89 8.94 0.93 16.06
C SER A 89 9.22 1.37 17.51
N VAL A 90 8.73 0.63 18.52
CA VAL A 90 8.95 0.95 19.93
C VAL A 90 10.38 0.68 20.38
N ILE A 91 11.04 -0.32 19.79
CA ILE A 91 12.42 -0.73 20.14
C ILE A 91 13.43 0.41 19.91
N ASN A 92 13.02 1.46 19.20
CA ASN A 92 13.81 2.63 18.87
C ASN A 92 13.85 3.73 19.97
N LEU A 93 13.61 3.35 21.23
CA LEU A 93 13.25 4.21 22.38
C LEU A 93 14.33 5.18 22.90
N LEU A 94 15.48 5.30 22.24
CA LEU A 94 16.59 6.16 22.71
C LEU A 94 16.53 7.59 22.16
N ASP A 95 15.65 7.89 21.19
CA ASP A 95 15.56 9.22 20.57
C ASP A 95 14.10 9.65 20.35
N VAL A 96 13.62 10.58 21.18
CA VAL A 96 12.27 11.18 21.10
C VAL A 96 12.06 11.92 19.78
N LEU A 97 13.11 12.51 19.18
CA LEU A 97 13.00 13.15 17.87
C LEU A 97 12.76 12.10 16.77
N GLY A 98 13.41 10.94 16.90
CA GLY A 98 13.21 9.81 16.01
C GLY A 98 11.74 9.34 15.95
N TRP A 99 11.04 9.35 17.08
CA TRP A 99 9.62 9.04 17.15
C TRP A 99 8.73 10.05 16.43
N GLY A 100 9.05 11.35 16.55
CA GLY A 100 8.32 12.39 15.81
C GLY A 100 8.41 12.18 14.29
N ILE A 101 9.61 11.83 13.81
CA ILE A 101 9.86 11.55 12.39
C ILE A 101 9.16 10.25 11.96
N ASP A 102 9.23 9.19 12.78
CA ASP A 102 8.57 7.92 12.49
C ASP A 102 7.04 8.05 12.47
N ALA A 103 6.47 8.88 13.34
CA ALA A 103 5.06 9.21 13.32
C ALA A 103 4.68 10.02 12.07
N ALA A 104 5.45 11.08 11.75
CA ALA A 104 5.21 11.93 10.60
C ALA A 104 5.32 11.19 9.26
N THR A 105 6.26 10.24 9.16
CA THR A 105 6.46 9.41 7.95
C THR A 105 5.54 8.19 7.90
N GLY A 106 4.82 7.90 8.99
CA GLY A 106 3.96 6.72 9.13
C GLY A 106 4.70 5.42 9.42
N ALA A 107 6.02 5.44 9.62
CA ALA A 107 6.84 4.24 9.89
C ALA A 107 6.41 3.46 11.14
N ILE A 108 5.72 4.11 12.08
CA ILE A 108 5.12 3.47 13.27
C ILE A 108 3.89 2.59 12.97
N THR A 109 3.42 2.57 11.72
CA THR A 109 2.28 1.76 11.29
C THR A 109 2.72 0.69 10.30
N LYS A 110 1.89 -0.33 10.12
CA LYS A 110 2.03 -1.36 9.09
C LYS A 110 0.63 -1.75 8.60
N PRO A 111 0.47 -2.16 7.34
CA PRO A 111 -0.74 -2.84 6.90
C PRO A 111 -1.08 -4.00 7.85
N GLU A 112 -2.36 -4.17 8.14
CA GLU A 112 -2.87 -5.26 8.97
C GLU A 112 -2.50 -6.61 8.35
N PHE A 113 -2.70 -6.75 7.03
CA PHE A 113 -2.34 -7.94 6.26
C PHE A 113 -1.31 -7.62 5.18
N LYS A 114 -0.48 -8.61 4.85
CA LYS A 114 0.45 -8.55 3.71
C LYS A 114 -0.15 -9.14 2.43
N PHE A 115 -1.21 -9.92 2.56
CA PHE A 115 -1.87 -10.64 1.48
C PHE A 115 -3.35 -10.34 1.54
N TYR A 116 -3.92 -9.93 0.41
CA TYR A 116 -5.34 -9.70 0.25
C TYR A 116 -5.84 -10.53 -0.93
N GLN A 117 -6.84 -11.37 -0.67
CA GLN A 117 -7.53 -12.11 -1.70
C GLN A 117 -8.62 -11.23 -2.33
N ILE A 118 -8.66 -11.18 -3.65
CA ILE A 118 -9.67 -10.49 -4.42
C ILE A 118 -10.71 -11.51 -4.84
N ASP A 119 -11.92 -11.32 -4.35
CA ASP A 119 -13.09 -12.06 -4.81
C ASP A 119 -13.65 -11.39 -6.06
N PHE A 120 -13.39 -12.00 -7.21
CA PHE A 120 -13.89 -11.54 -8.50
C PHE A 120 -15.23 -12.20 -8.83
N GLN A 121 -16.21 -11.37 -9.15
CA GLN A 121 -17.54 -11.79 -9.58
C GLN A 121 -17.70 -11.49 -11.07
N PRO A 122 -18.14 -12.45 -11.91
CA PRO A 122 -18.42 -12.16 -13.31
C PRO A 122 -19.44 -11.04 -13.44
N LYS A 123 -19.18 -10.07 -14.32
CA LYS A 123 -20.20 -9.13 -14.76
C LYS A 123 -21.22 -9.93 -15.55
N GLU A 124 -22.47 -9.90 -15.13
CA GLU A 124 -23.55 -10.51 -15.90
C GLU A 124 -23.45 -10.05 -17.36
N ALA A 125 -23.36 -11.03 -18.27
CA ALA A 125 -23.46 -10.74 -19.69
C ALA A 125 -24.81 -10.04 -19.88
N LYS A 126 -24.81 -8.81 -20.40
CA LYS A 126 -26.03 -8.23 -20.96
C LYS A 126 -26.45 -9.17 -22.09
N THR A 127 -27.30 -10.15 -21.78
CA THR A 127 -28.01 -10.94 -22.77
C THR A 127 -28.68 -9.93 -23.68
N LYS A 128 -28.13 -9.78 -24.89
CA LYS A 128 -28.84 -9.12 -25.97
C LYS A 128 -30.14 -9.90 -26.11
N ALA A 129 -31.24 -9.34 -25.61
CA ALA A 129 -32.56 -9.74 -26.06
C ALA A 129 -32.60 -9.36 -27.55
N SER A 130 -32.19 -10.31 -28.38
CA SER A 130 -32.42 -10.32 -29.81
C SER A 130 -33.93 -10.37 -30.03
N SER A 131 -34.44 -9.35 -30.71
CA SER A 131 -35.40 -9.47 -31.81
C SER A 131 -36.07 -10.84 -31.99
N VAL A 132 -37.35 -10.91 -31.62
CA VAL A 132 -38.44 -11.79 -32.12
C VAL A 132 -39.71 -11.06 -31.63
N ASP A 133 -40.62 -10.46 -32.40
CA ASP A 133 -40.94 -10.33 -33.82
C ASP A 133 -41.48 -8.90 -34.08
#